data_AF-F8H7N3-F1
#
_entry.id   AF-F8H7N3-F1
#
_cell.length_a   1.000
_cell.length_b   1.000
_cell.length_c   1.000
_cell.angle_alpha   90.00
_cell.angle_beta   90.00
_cell.angle_gamma   90.00
#
_symmetry.space_group_name_H-M   'P 1'
#
loop_
_entity.id
_entity.type
_entity.pdbx_description
1 polymer ?
#
loop_
_entity_poly.entity_id
_entity_poly.type
_entity_poly.pdbx_seq_one_letter_code
_entity_poly.pdbx_strand_id
1 'polypeptide(L)'
;MSGTFKGLTQAQIDRRLKDGRGQGQGSDYKPFIYTRDVSSLGRSHRLPGSKTRRLHHLLSDLELAIFLTLDRSPHVTDIREQFPMRVEDTVRIAEELGLPHGRYKGTPQVLTSDFLVDFEDPQRPSIAIQAKYSTDLQKPEVIERLELERRYWQEKGIPWVIVTEREVSKVAFAISNGSILPMLKTTSLRTISPITSSCFCSNFSVTQTGS
;
A
#
# COMPACT_ATOMS: atom_id res chain seq x y z
N MET A 1 4.87 16.00 -8.83
CA MET A 1 5.75 15.56 -9.92
C MET A 1 6.57 14.39 -9.40
N SER A 2 6.44 13.20 -10.00
CA SER A 2 6.88 11.92 -9.42
C SER A 2 8.28 11.51 -9.88
N GLY A 3 9.16 11.25 -8.90
CA GLY A 3 10.44 10.57 -9.09
C GLY A 3 10.25 9.31 -9.90
N THR A 4 10.83 9.24 -11.10
CA THR A 4 10.73 8.04 -11.93
C THR A 4 11.69 6.98 -11.39
N PHE A 5 11.24 6.23 -10.39
CA PHE A 5 11.80 4.90 -10.14
C PHE A 5 11.67 4.13 -11.46
N LYS A 6 12.79 3.94 -12.18
CA LYS A 6 12.77 3.39 -13.54
C LYS A 6 12.23 1.96 -13.61
N GLY A 7 12.01 1.29 -12.48
CA GLY A 7 11.62 -0.12 -12.40
C GLY A 7 12.84 -1.03 -12.23
N LEU A 8 12.59 -2.29 -11.87
CA LEU A 8 13.60 -3.32 -11.59
C LEU A 8 13.52 -4.46 -12.61
N THR A 9 14.66 -4.98 -13.03
CA THR A 9 14.72 -6.25 -13.76
C THR A 9 14.46 -7.42 -12.80
N GLN A 10 14.11 -8.59 -13.34
CA GLN A 10 13.89 -9.80 -12.54
C GLN A 10 15.10 -10.11 -11.64
N ALA A 11 16.32 -10.07 -12.18
CA ALA A 11 17.54 -10.31 -11.41
C ALA A 11 17.74 -9.31 -10.24
N GLN A 12 17.29 -8.06 -10.39
CA GLN A 12 17.33 -7.08 -9.29
C GLN A 12 16.28 -7.37 -8.22
N ILE A 13 15.08 -7.82 -8.63
CA ILE A 13 14.03 -8.26 -7.70
C ILE A 13 14.51 -9.49 -6.92
N ASP A 14 14.99 -10.51 -7.61
CA ASP A 14 15.48 -11.75 -6.99
C ASP A 14 16.61 -11.49 -6.00
N ARG A 15 17.54 -10.59 -6.35
CA ARG A 15 18.60 -10.16 -5.45
C ARG A 15 18.05 -9.49 -4.19
N ARG A 16 17.07 -8.59 -4.33
CA ARG A 16 16.44 -7.93 -3.17
C ARG A 16 15.76 -8.94 -2.25
N LEU A 17 15.04 -9.90 -2.81
CA LEU A 17 14.38 -10.96 -2.05
C LEU A 17 15.41 -11.86 -1.34
N LYS A 18 16.49 -12.23 -2.03
CA LYS A 18 17.61 -13.00 -1.45
C LYS A 18 18.32 -12.26 -0.32
N ASP A 19 18.43 -10.94 -0.40
CA ASP A 19 19.00 -10.09 0.66
C ASP A 19 18.07 -9.96 1.89
N GLY A 20 16.88 -10.58 1.85
CA GLY A 20 15.89 -10.58 2.92
C GLY A 20 15.01 -9.35 2.94
N ARG A 21 14.92 -8.58 1.84
CA ARG A 21 14.06 -7.39 1.80
C ARG A 21 12.59 -7.76 1.78
N GLY A 22 11.80 -7.07 2.59
CA GLY A 22 10.41 -7.39 2.91
C GLY A 22 10.23 -8.44 3.99
N GLN A 23 11.32 -8.97 4.54
CA GLN A 23 11.30 -10.03 5.55
C GLN A 23 11.80 -9.49 6.89
N GLY A 24 11.50 -10.22 7.97
CA GLY A 24 11.81 -9.84 9.35
C GLY A 24 10.70 -9.04 10.03
N GLN A 25 10.92 -8.73 11.30
CA GLN A 25 10.06 -7.91 12.16
C GLN A 25 10.93 -7.05 13.07
N GLY A 26 10.41 -5.94 13.57
CA GLY A 26 11.10 -5.05 14.50
C GLY A 26 12.45 -4.59 13.97
N SER A 27 13.52 -4.86 14.71
CA SER A 27 14.91 -4.50 14.35
C SER A 27 15.45 -5.22 13.12
N ASP A 28 14.92 -6.41 12.82
CA ASP A 28 15.43 -7.27 11.75
C ASP A 28 14.74 -7.03 10.41
N TYR A 29 13.65 -6.25 10.41
CA TYR A 29 12.92 -5.94 9.19
C TYR A 29 13.76 -5.08 8.23
N LYS A 30 13.75 -5.48 6.95
CA LYS A 30 14.41 -4.75 5.85
C LYS A 30 13.37 -4.25 4.85
N PRO A 31 13.21 -2.93 4.62
CA PRO A 31 12.25 -2.42 3.64
C PRO A 31 12.59 -2.88 2.21
N PHE A 32 11.56 -3.07 1.37
CA PHE A 32 11.80 -3.46 -0.03
C PHE A 32 12.54 -2.37 -0.82
N ILE A 33 12.19 -1.11 -0.54
CA ILE A 33 12.74 0.09 -1.17
C ILE A 33 13.47 0.90 -0.10
N TYR A 34 14.74 1.18 -0.32
CA TYR A 34 15.51 2.11 0.49
C TYR A 34 15.51 3.50 -0.16
N THR A 35 15.75 4.55 0.64
CA THR A 35 15.89 5.92 0.13
C THR A 35 16.96 6.06 -0.98
N ARG A 36 18.01 5.23 -0.95
CA ARG A 36 19.05 5.19 -1.99
C ARG A 36 18.61 4.55 -3.32
N ASP A 37 17.49 3.85 -3.33
CA ASP A 37 16.99 3.15 -4.51
C ASP A 37 16.10 4.04 -5.39
N VAL A 38 15.73 5.24 -4.91
CA VAL A 38 14.89 6.20 -5.65
C VAL A 38 15.71 7.41 -6.08
N SER A 39 15.53 7.85 -7.33
CA SER A 39 16.09 9.11 -7.82
C SER A 39 15.27 10.27 -7.25
N SER A 40 15.92 11.17 -6.51
CA SER A 40 15.30 12.27 -5.76
C SER A 40 14.53 13.25 -6.65
N LEU A 41 13.20 13.13 -6.70
CA LEU A 41 12.31 14.25 -7.08
C LEU A 41 11.61 14.88 -5.87
N GLY A 42 11.87 14.37 -4.67
CA GLY A 42 11.34 14.88 -3.40
C GLY A 42 12.30 14.62 -2.25
N ARG A 43 11.94 15.11 -1.06
CA ARG A 43 12.72 14.91 0.17
C ARG A 43 12.46 13.52 0.73
N SER A 44 13.54 12.76 0.94
CA SER A 44 13.51 11.48 1.63
C SER A 44 14.12 11.62 3.03
N HIS A 45 13.74 10.72 3.93
CA HIS A 45 14.13 10.77 5.34
C HIS A 45 14.70 9.44 5.79
N ARG A 46 15.71 9.53 6.66
CA ARG A 46 16.28 8.40 7.38
C ARG A 46 16.40 8.78 8.84
N LEU A 47 15.66 8.08 9.69
CA LEU A 47 15.64 8.35 11.13
C LEU A 47 15.42 7.05 11.91
N PRO A 48 15.97 6.95 13.13
CA PRO A 48 15.74 5.79 13.99
C PRO A 48 14.28 5.74 14.46
N GLY A 49 13.69 4.55 14.47
CA GLY A 49 12.41 4.30 15.13
C GLY A 49 12.62 4.00 16.61
N SER A 50 11.86 4.66 17.48
CA SER A 50 11.95 4.44 18.92
C SER A 50 11.50 3.02 19.31
N LYS A 51 10.55 2.46 18.55
CA LYS A 51 9.98 1.12 18.75
C LYS A 51 10.86 -0.01 18.21
N THR A 52 11.33 0.15 16.98
CA THR A 52 11.97 -0.92 16.20
C THR A 52 13.49 -0.93 16.35
N ARG A 53 14.10 0.13 16.90
CA ARG A 53 15.55 0.30 17.05
C ARG A 53 16.35 0.15 15.76
N ARG A 54 15.71 0.40 14.61
CA ARG A 54 16.36 0.44 13.29
C ARG A 54 16.13 1.78 12.59
N LEU A 55 16.91 2.02 11.56
CA LEU A 55 16.75 3.18 10.68
C LEU A 55 15.59 2.92 9.71
N HIS A 56 14.56 3.76 9.74
CA HIS A 56 13.46 3.72 8.78
C HIS A 56 13.80 4.51 7.51
N HIS A 57 13.28 4.05 6.38
CA HIS A 57 13.50 4.65 5.07
C HIS A 57 12.19 5.21 4.49
N LEU A 58 12.01 6.53 4.59
CA LEU A 58 10.78 7.20 4.18
C LEU A 58 11.04 8.03 2.92
N LEU A 59 10.16 7.92 1.94
CA LEU A 59 10.36 8.43 0.58
C LEU A 59 9.67 9.79 0.35
N SER A 60 8.94 10.30 1.34
CA SER A 60 8.24 11.59 1.29
C SER A 60 8.05 12.24 2.66
N ASP A 61 7.72 13.53 2.68
CA ASP A 61 7.33 14.25 3.90
C ASP A 61 6.03 13.72 4.51
N LEU A 62 5.10 13.26 3.67
CA LEU A 62 3.86 12.65 4.13
C LEU A 62 4.12 11.34 4.86
N GLU A 63 4.99 10.49 4.31
CA GLU A 63 5.45 9.28 5.00
C GLU A 63 6.14 9.60 6.32
N LEU A 64 6.97 10.65 6.38
CA LEU A 64 7.55 11.11 7.64
C LEU A 64 6.49 11.47 8.67
N ALA A 65 5.47 12.25 8.28
CA ALA A 65 4.42 12.68 9.20
C ALA A 65 3.59 11.49 9.73
N ILE A 66 3.28 10.52 8.87
CA ILE A 66 2.61 9.27 9.25
C ILE A 66 3.51 8.45 10.19
N PHE A 67 4.78 8.25 9.83
CA PHE A 67 5.73 7.49 10.64
C PHE A 67 5.87 8.07 12.05
N LEU A 68 6.08 9.38 12.19
CA LEU A 68 6.22 10.03 13.51
C LEU A 68 4.96 9.89 14.37
N THR A 69 3.80 9.77 13.73
CA THR A 69 2.53 9.51 14.41
C THR A 69 2.47 8.08 14.93
N LEU A 70 2.84 7.11 14.08
CA LEU A 70 2.89 5.68 14.43
C LEU A 70 3.91 5.41 15.53
N ASP A 71 5.11 5.95 15.40
CA ASP A 71 6.22 5.73 16.33
C ASP A 71 5.98 6.36 17.71
N ARG A 72 5.09 7.37 17.81
CA ARG A 72 4.70 7.95 19.11
C ARG A 72 3.57 7.19 19.80
N SER A 73 2.74 6.44 19.07
CA SER A 73 1.57 5.79 19.66
C SER A 73 1.98 4.65 20.59
N PRO A 74 1.46 4.57 21.84
CA PRO A 74 1.77 3.47 22.74
C PRO A 74 1.24 2.12 22.22
N HIS A 75 0.19 2.13 21.39
CA HIS A 75 -0.48 0.92 20.92
C HIS A 75 0.23 0.23 19.74
N VAL A 76 1.20 0.88 19.11
CA VAL A 76 1.94 0.33 17.97
C VAL A 76 3.18 -0.39 18.47
N THR A 77 3.43 -1.60 17.97
CA THR A 77 4.57 -2.45 18.37
C THR A 77 5.61 -2.59 17.27
N ASP A 78 5.17 -2.69 16.01
CA ASP A 78 6.06 -2.75 14.85
C ASP A 78 5.55 -1.89 13.70
N ILE A 79 6.50 -1.38 12.92
CA ILE A 79 6.24 -0.53 11.75
C ILE A 79 7.15 -1.06 10.65
N ARG A 80 6.57 -1.59 9.58
CA ARG A 80 7.29 -2.17 8.44
C ARG A 80 7.02 -1.32 7.21
N GLU A 81 7.92 -0.38 6.92
CA GLU A 81 7.77 0.51 5.77
C GLU A 81 8.13 -0.18 4.44
N GLN A 82 7.56 0.32 3.34
CA GLN A 82 7.83 -0.16 1.98
C GLN A 82 7.67 -1.70 1.88
N PHE A 83 6.55 -2.19 2.40
CA PHE A 83 6.26 -3.61 2.55
C PHE A 83 5.89 -4.21 1.18
N PRO A 84 6.64 -5.20 0.66
CA PRO A 84 6.40 -5.74 -0.67
C PRO A 84 5.19 -6.68 -0.69
N MET A 85 4.38 -6.52 -1.72
CA MET A 85 3.29 -7.44 -2.05
C MET A 85 3.82 -8.55 -2.96
N ARG A 86 3.30 -9.77 -2.79
CA ARG A 86 3.66 -10.89 -3.68
C ARG A 86 3.23 -10.58 -5.10
N VAL A 87 4.18 -10.60 -6.03
CA VAL A 87 3.94 -10.20 -7.43
C VAL A 87 2.96 -11.13 -8.11
N GLU A 88 2.98 -12.42 -7.79
CA GLU A 88 2.06 -13.39 -8.38
C GLU A 88 0.61 -13.07 -7.99
N ASP A 89 0.39 -12.67 -6.73
CA ASP A 89 -0.93 -12.26 -6.24
C ASP A 89 -1.38 -10.97 -6.96
N THR A 90 -0.51 -9.95 -7.06
CA THR A 90 -0.89 -8.67 -7.67
C THR A 90 -1.11 -8.77 -9.18
N VAL A 91 -0.35 -9.61 -9.89
CA VAL A 91 -0.56 -9.91 -11.32
C VAL A 91 -1.90 -10.62 -11.53
N ARG A 92 -2.18 -11.66 -10.76
CA ARG A 92 -3.47 -12.36 -10.83
C ARG A 92 -4.64 -11.41 -10.57
N ILE A 93 -4.56 -10.60 -9.51
CA ILE A 93 -5.61 -9.61 -9.19
C ILE A 93 -5.80 -8.60 -10.33
N ALA A 94 -4.71 -8.14 -10.96
CA ALA A 94 -4.80 -7.23 -12.09
C ALA A 94 -5.53 -7.86 -13.29
N GLU A 95 -5.23 -9.12 -13.58
CA GLU A 95 -5.90 -9.89 -14.65
C GLU A 95 -7.39 -10.10 -14.35
N GLU A 96 -7.74 -10.50 -13.12
CA GLU A 96 -9.14 -10.69 -12.68
C GLU A 96 -9.97 -9.40 -12.78
N LEU A 97 -9.35 -8.24 -12.56
CA LEU A 97 -10.02 -6.93 -12.60
C LEU A 97 -9.95 -6.25 -13.98
N GLY A 98 -9.21 -6.81 -14.93
CA GLY A 98 -8.94 -6.15 -16.21
C GLY A 98 -8.14 -4.85 -16.08
N LEU A 99 -7.30 -4.73 -15.04
CA LEU A 99 -6.48 -3.55 -14.76
C LEU A 99 -5.03 -3.72 -15.27
N PRO A 100 -4.36 -2.63 -15.68
CA PRO A 100 -2.96 -2.71 -16.09
C PRO A 100 -2.04 -2.99 -14.89
N HIS A 101 -1.09 -3.91 -15.07
CA HIS A 101 0.00 -4.12 -14.12
C HIS A 101 1.31 -3.53 -14.65
N GLY A 102 1.93 -2.64 -13.87
CA GLY A 102 3.21 -2.03 -14.22
C GLY A 102 4.31 -3.06 -14.47
N ARG A 103 5.03 -2.91 -15.59
CA ARG A 103 6.15 -3.77 -16.00
C ARG A 103 7.35 -2.92 -16.36
N TYR A 104 8.55 -3.41 -16.06
CA TYR A 104 9.82 -2.84 -16.52
C TYR A 104 10.60 -3.87 -17.31
N LYS A 105 10.91 -3.56 -18.58
CA LYS A 105 11.58 -4.51 -19.49
C LYS A 105 10.92 -5.89 -19.49
N GLY A 106 9.59 -5.93 -19.55
CA GLY A 106 8.79 -7.15 -19.50
C GLY A 106 8.56 -7.73 -18.10
N THR A 107 9.35 -7.34 -17.09
CA THR A 107 9.28 -7.86 -15.72
C THR A 107 8.14 -7.17 -14.92
N PRO A 108 7.14 -7.90 -14.40
CA PRO A 108 6.15 -7.35 -13.47
C PRO A 108 6.81 -6.73 -12.24
N GLN A 109 6.37 -5.55 -11.84
CA GLN A 109 7.01 -4.82 -10.74
C GLN A 109 6.41 -5.18 -9.38
N VAL A 110 7.26 -5.42 -8.38
CA VAL A 110 6.82 -5.57 -6.99
C VAL A 110 6.14 -4.27 -6.54
N LEU A 111 4.85 -4.36 -6.24
CA LEU A 111 4.11 -3.28 -5.59
C LEU A 111 4.42 -3.29 -4.09
N THR A 112 4.37 -2.12 -3.47
CA THR A 112 4.63 -1.95 -2.04
C THR A 112 3.53 -1.13 -1.41
N SER A 113 3.17 -1.46 -0.18
CA SER A 113 2.45 -0.54 0.72
C SER A 113 3.45 0.28 1.52
N ASP A 114 3.14 1.55 1.75
CA ASP A 114 4.07 2.44 2.45
C ASP A 114 4.34 1.99 3.89
N PHE A 115 3.32 1.48 4.60
CA PHE A 115 3.48 0.89 5.93
C PHE A 115 2.59 -0.34 6.13
N LEU A 116 3.14 -1.36 6.79
CA LEU A 116 2.39 -2.39 7.50
C LEU A 116 2.65 -2.22 8.99
N VAL A 117 1.59 -2.04 9.77
CA VAL A 117 1.65 -1.65 11.18
C VAL A 117 1.03 -2.75 12.04
N ASP A 118 1.77 -3.15 13.06
CA ASP A 118 1.34 -4.12 14.07
C ASP A 118 1.06 -3.41 15.40
N PHE A 119 0.13 -3.97 16.16
CA PHE A 119 -0.33 -3.39 17.41
C PHE A 119 -0.04 -4.31 18.60
N GLU A 120 -0.07 -3.74 19.80
CA GLU A 120 0.13 -4.47 21.05
C GLU A 120 -1.01 -5.46 21.33
N ASP A 121 -2.25 -5.06 21.05
CA ASP A 121 -3.43 -5.91 21.23
C ASP A 121 -3.44 -7.04 20.18
N PRO A 122 -3.30 -8.32 20.59
CA PRO A 122 -3.31 -9.45 19.66
C PRO A 122 -4.65 -9.65 18.93
N GLN A 123 -5.75 -9.12 19.46
CA GLN A 123 -7.06 -9.17 18.81
C GLN A 123 -7.22 -8.09 17.74
N ARG A 124 -6.36 -7.08 17.75
CA ARG A 124 -6.36 -6.02 16.75
C ARG A 124 -5.59 -6.48 15.51
N PRO A 125 -6.22 -6.55 14.32
CA PRO A 125 -5.50 -6.90 13.12
C PRO A 125 -4.45 -5.83 12.79
N SER A 126 -3.34 -6.27 12.19
CA SER A 126 -2.39 -5.37 11.54
C SER A 126 -3.12 -4.50 10.51
N ILE A 127 -2.58 -3.32 10.19
CA ILE A 127 -3.14 -2.43 9.18
C ILE A 127 -2.09 -2.07 8.13
N ALA A 128 -2.50 -2.12 6.87
CA ALA A 128 -1.72 -1.59 5.76
C ALA A 128 -2.12 -0.15 5.47
N ILE A 129 -1.13 0.73 5.29
CA ILE A 129 -1.33 2.16 5.05
C ILE A 129 -0.60 2.53 3.76
N GLN A 130 -1.31 3.21 2.86
CA GLN A 130 -0.75 3.83 1.68
C GLN A 130 -0.83 5.35 1.81
N ALA A 131 0.31 6.03 1.78
CA ALA A 131 0.39 7.49 1.77
C ALA A 131 0.18 8.00 0.34
N LYS A 132 -0.77 8.93 0.17
CA LYS A 132 -0.99 9.64 -1.10
C LYS A 132 -1.44 11.06 -0.86
N TYR A 133 -0.87 12.00 -1.62
CA TYR A 133 -1.38 13.36 -1.61
C TYR A 133 -2.78 13.40 -2.24
N SER A 134 -3.68 14.20 -1.68
CA SER A 134 -5.07 14.29 -2.15
C SER A 134 -5.18 14.67 -3.64
N THR A 135 -4.21 15.42 -4.16
CA THR A 135 -4.12 15.82 -5.57
C THR A 135 -3.80 14.66 -6.51
N ASP A 136 -3.12 13.61 -6.03
CA ASP A 136 -2.80 12.43 -6.83
C ASP A 136 -3.98 11.46 -6.94
N LEU A 137 -4.97 11.56 -6.05
CA LEU A 137 -6.16 10.69 -6.04
C LEU A 137 -7.16 10.98 -7.17
N GLN A 138 -6.88 11.96 -8.03
CA GLN A 138 -7.66 12.25 -9.24
C GLN A 138 -7.10 11.56 -10.48
N LYS A 139 -5.93 10.91 -10.37
CA LYS A 139 -5.23 10.29 -11.50
C LYS A 139 -5.69 8.84 -11.70
N PRO A 140 -6.21 8.47 -12.89
CA PRO A 140 -6.70 7.11 -13.14
C PRO A 140 -5.66 6.03 -12.83
N GLU A 141 -4.41 6.22 -13.26
CA GLU A 141 -3.33 5.25 -13.04
C GLU A 141 -2.98 5.06 -11.55
N VAL A 142 -3.21 6.10 -10.74
CA VAL A 142 -3.04 6.01 -9.28
C VAL A 142 -4.18 5.22 -8.68
N ILE A 143 -5.42 5.48 -9.10
CA ILE A 143 -6.61 4.79 -8.62
C ILE A 143 -6.56 3.29 -8.96
N GLU A 144 -6.20 2.93 -10.19
CA GLU A 144 -6.07 1.53 -10.61
C GLU A 144 -5.07 0.78 -9.74
N ARG A 145 -3.89 1.38 -9.50
CA ARG A 145 -2.87 0.80 -8.63
C ARG A 145 -3.35 0.66 -7.17
N LEU A 146 -4.10 1.64 -6.67
CA LEU A 146 -4.68 1.60 -5.33
C LEU A 146 -5.73 0.49 -5.20
N GLU A 147 -6.52 0.21 -6.25
CA GLU A 147 -7.48 -0.90 -6.23
C GLU A 147 -6.79 -2.26 -6.19
N LEU A 148 -5.67 -2.45 -6.91
CA LEU A 148 -4.85 -3.66 -6.82
C LEU A 148 -4.36 -3.91 -5.38
N GLU A 149 -3.83 -2.87 -4.75
CA GLU A 149 -3.35 -2.92 -3.37
C GLU A 149 -4.49 -3.20 -2.39
N ARG A 150 -5.64 -2.53 -2.54
CA ARG A 150 -6.82 -2.74 -1.69
C ARG A 150 -7.30 -4.20 -1.78
N ARG A 151 -7.34 -4.77 -2.98
CA ARG A 151 -7.76 -6.16 -3.22
C ARG A 151 -6.77 -7.16 -2.63
N TYR A 152 -5.47 -6.90 -2.78
CA TYR A 152 -4.43 -7.74 -2.19
C TYR A 152 -4.57 -7.86 -0.66
N TRP A 153 -4.77 -6.75 0.04
CA TRP A 153 -4.95 -6.79 1.50
C TRP A 153 -6.31 -7.34 1.93
N GLN A 154 -7.36 -7.09 1.14
CA GLN A 154 -8.68 -7.67 1.36
C GLN A 154 -8.63 -9.20 1.35
N GLU A 155 -7.94 -9.82 0.39
CA GLU A 155 -7.78 -11.29 0.33
C GLU A 155 -7.03 -11.85 1.56
N LYS A 156 -6.21 -11.03 2.23
CA LYS A 156 -5.45 -11.40 3.43
C LYS A 156 -6.18 -11.08 4.73
N GLY A 157 -7.40 -10.53 4.66
CA GLY A 157 -8.17 -10.11 5.83
C GLY A 157 -7.53 -8.96 6.62
N ILE A 158 -6.59 -8.23 6.00
CA ILE A 158 -5.86 -7.12 6.63
C ILE A 158 -6.54 -5.81 6.21
N PRO A 159 -7.00 -4.97 7.16
CA PRO A 159 -7.49 -3.64 6.86
C PRO A 159 -6.46 -2.82 6.08
N TRP A 160 -6.93 -2.08 5.09
CA TRP A 160 -6.11 -1.19 4.27
C TRP A 160 -6.71 0.21 4.20
N VAL A 161 -5.87 1.23 4.34
CA VAL A 161 -6.30 2.63 4.32
C VAL A 161 -5.35 3.49 3.49
N ILE A 162 -5.91 4.51 2.84
CA ILE A 162 -5.15 5.60 2.25
C ILE A 162 -5.07 6.72 3.27
N VAL A 163 -3.90 7.32 3.45
CA VAL A 163 -3.74 8.52 4.28
C VAL A 163 -3.22 9.66 3.44
N THR A 164 -3.96 10.76 3.44
CA THR A 164 -3.57 12.01 2.78
C THR A 164 -3.01 13.04 3.74
N GLU A 165 -2.41 14.10 3.20
CA GLU A 165 -1.92 15.24 3.99
C GLU A 165 -3.02 15.94 4.81
N ARG A 166 -4.29 15.75 4.43
CA ARG A 166 -5.46 16.30 5.12
C ARG A 166 -5.90 15.48 6.33
N GLU A 167 -5.43 14.24 6.43
CA GLU A 167 -5.92 13.25 7.39
C GLU A 167 -4.90 12.88 8.45
N VAL A 168 -3.63 13.31 8.30
CA VAL A 168 -2.56 12.97 9.25
C VAL A 168 -2.95 13.25 10.70
N SER A 169 -3.57 14.39 10.98
CA SER A 169 -4.03 14.74 12.34
C SER A 169 -5.16 13.83 12.85
N LYS A 170 -6.09 13.42 11.98
CA LYS A 170 -7.19 12.51 12.32
C LYS A 170 -6.67 11.09 12.55
N VAL A 171 -5.72 10.66 11.72
CA VAL A 171 -5.02 9.38 11.85
C VAL A 171 -4.27 9.35 13.18
N ALA A 172 -3.56 10.44 13.51
CA ALA A 172 -2.89 10.58 14.80
C ALA A 172 -3.84 10.45 15.98
N PHE A 173 -5.00 11.10 15.91
CA PHE A 173 -6.01 11.00 16.96
C PHE A 173 -6.56 9.57 17.12
N ALA A 174 -6.95 8.92 16.02
CA ALA A 174 -7.52 7.57 16.07
C ALA A 174 -6.52 6.53 16.58
N ILE A 175 -5.27 6.60 16.11
CA ILE A 175 -4.20 5.68 16.53
C ILE A 175 -3.82 5.90 18.00
N SER A 176 -3.86 7.14 18.49
CA SER A 176 -3.57 7.44 19.90
C SER A 176 -4.65 6.94 20.86
N ASN A 177 -5.90 6.84 20.40
CA ASN A 177 -7.03 6.38 21.21
C ASN A 177 -7.30 4.87 21.09
N GLY A 178 -6.36 4.09 20.55
CA GLY A 178 -6.53 2.65 20.33
C GLY A 178 -7.66 2.29 19.35
N SER A 179 -8.25 3.28 18.68
CA SER A 179 -9.37 3.08 17.79
C SER A 179 -8.88 2.52 16.45
N ILE A 180 -9.70 1.68 15.84
CA ILE A 180 -9.55 1.35 14.43
C ILE A 180 -9.67 2.68 13.68
N LEU A 181 -8.69 2.98 12.83
CA LEU A 181 -8.77 4.16 11.96
C LEU A 181 -10.15 4.14 11.32
N PRO A 182 -10.97 5.22 11.41
CA PRO A 182 -12.22 5.25 10.69
C PRO A 182 -11.82 4.95 9.27
N MET A 183 -12.24 3.77 8.79
CA MET A 183 -11.97 3.29 7.44
C MET A 183 -12.44 4.46 6.59
N LEU A 184 -11.50 5.29 6.11
CA LEU A 184 -11.84 6.49 5.38
C LEU A 184 -12.68 5.94 4.27
N LYS A 185 -14.00 6.26 4.35
CA LYS A 185 -15.07 5.59 3.62
C LYS A 185 -14.43 5.18 2.32
N THR A 186 -14.27 3.87 2.08
CA THR A 186 -13.90 3.36 0.75
C THR A 186 -14.82 4.14 -0.15
N THR A 187 -14.30 5.23 -0.71
CA THR A 187 -15.11 6.17 -1.46
C THR A 187 -15.29 5.33 -2.65
N SER A 188 -16.46 4.68 -2.68
CA SER A 188 -16.80 3.61 -3.57
C SER A 188 -16.12 3.94 -4.88
N LEU A 189 -15.07 3.20 -5.24
CA LEU A 189 -14.40 3.44 -6.52
C LEU A 189 -15.41 3.20 -7.66
N ARG A 190 -16.61 2.68 -7.36
CA ARG A 190 -17.80 2.66 -8.23
C ARG A 190 -18.35 4.05 -8.60
N THR A 191 -17.93 5.15 -7.97
CA THR A 191 -18.39 6.51 -8.34
C THR A 191 -17.44 7.22 -9.31
N ILE A 192 -16.39 6.53 -9.79
CA ILE A 192 -15.66 6.95 -10.98
C ILE A 192 -16.34 6.21 -12.15
N SER A 193 -17.06 6.99 -12.94
CA SER A 193 -17.88 6.63 -14.13
C SER A 193 -17.45 5.38 -14.91
N PRO A 194 -18.39 4.60 -15.49
CA PRO A 194 -18.11 3.38 -16.23
C PRO A 194 -17.38 3.68 -17.55
N ILE A 195 -16.05 3.74 -17.51
CA ILE A 195 -15.23 3.65 -18.73
C ILE A 195 -14.97 2.18 -18.99
N THR A 196 -16.02 1.48 -19.45
CA THR A 196 -16.03 0.39 -20.44
C THR A 196 -17.38 -0.33 -20.41
N SER A 197 -18.49 0.39 -20.62
CA SER A 197 -19.71 -0.23 -21.17
C SER A 197 -19.63 -0.24 -22.70
N SER A 198 -18.78 -1.10 -23.26
CA SER A 198 -18.90 -1.51 -24.67
C SER A 198 -18.12 -2.80 -24.95
N CYS A 199 -18.43 -3.89 -24.24
CA CYS A 199 -18.28 -5.27 -24.71
C CYS A 199 -18.66 -6.23 -23.59
N PHE A 200 -19.93 -6.31 -23.21
CA PHE A 200 -20.49 -7.52 -22.57
C PHE A 200 -22.01 -7.51 -22.76
N CYS A 201 -22.43 -7.44 -24.02
CA CYS A 201 -23.70 -8.04 -24.43
C CYS A 201 -23.36 -9.42 -24.95
N SER A 202 -23.62 -10.46 -24.16
CA SER A 202 -24.39 -11.64 -24.60
C SER A 202 -24.24 -12.81 -23.61
N ASN A 203 -25.41 -13.35 -23.26
CA ASN A 203 -25.66 -14.71 -22.82
C ASN A 203 -25.33 -15.08 -21.37
N PHE A 204 -26.34 -14.92 -20.50
CA PHE A 204 -26.98 -16.10 -19.90
C PHE A 204 -28.38 -15.73 -19.40
N SER A 205 -29.39 -16.09 -20.19
CA SER A 205 -30.75 -16.30 -19.73
C SER A 205 -30.82 -17.66 -19.02
N VAL A 206 -31.69 -17.80 -18.01
CA VAL A 206 -32.64 -18.91 -17.81
C VAL A 206 -33.38 -18.71 -16.47
N THR A 207 -34.62 -18.23 -16.64
CA THR A 207 -35.88 -18.56 -15.96
C THR A 207 -35.97 -18.64 -14.43
N GLN A 208 -36.71 -17.67 -13.87
CA GLN A 208 -37.68 -17.94 -12.80
C GLN A 208 -38.82 -18.80 -13.35
N THR A 209 -39.24 -19.82 -12.60
CA THR A 209 -40.64 -20.25 -12.58
C THR A 209 -41.06 -20.35 -11.12
N GLY A 210 -42.15 -19.65 -10.81
CA GLY A 210 -42.82 -19.74 -9.52
C GLY A 210 -43.78 -20.93 -9.48
N SER A 211 -44.12 -21.31 -8.26
CA SER A 211 -45.42 -21.83 -7.84
C SER A 211 -45.53 -21.51 -6.35
#